data_AF-A0A0P9FB03-F1
#
_entry.id   AF-A0A0P9FB03-F1
#
_cell.length_a   1.000
_cell.length_b   1.000
_cell.length_c   1.000
_cell.angle_alpha   90.00
_cell.angle_beta   90.00
_cell.angle_gamma   90.00
#
_symmetry.space_group_name_H-M   'P 1'
#
loop_
_entity.id
_entity.type
_entity.pdbx_description
1 polymer ?
#
loop_
_entity_poly.entity_id
_entity_poly.type
_entity_poly.pdbx_seq_one_letter_code
_entity_poly.pdbx_strand_id
1 'polypeptide(L)'
;MTHLVGQHLGRYLVQEEIGRGGMARVYRALDTQLKRTVALKVLAPQLAVDPEFAQRFEREAVTAANLRHANIVTIYDVGGHNNLRYIA
;
A
#
# COMPACT_ATOMS: atom_id res chain seq x y z
N MET A 1 13.63 -9.98 -6.80
CA MET A 1 12.95 -8.67 -6.88
C MET A 1 11.54 -8.92 -7.36
N THR A 2 10.52 -8.76 -6.51
CA THR A 2 9.13 -9.03 -6.89
C THR A 2 8.61 -7.88 -7.76
N HIS A 3 8.50 -8.12 -9.06
CA HIS A 3 7.95 -7.15 -10.01
C HIS A 3 6.43 -7.22 -9.97
N LEU A 4 5.79 -6.31 -9.23
CA LEU A 4 4.34 -6.30 -9.02
C LEU A 4 3.55 -5.68 -10.17
N VAL A 5 4.20 -4.93 -11.06
CA VAL A 5 3.53 -4.28 -12.20
C VAL A 5 2.87 -5.33 -13.09
N GLY A 6 1.60 -5.09 -13.44
CA GLY A 6 0.73 -6.00 -14.17
C GLY A 6 0.01 -7.03 -13.30
N GLN A 7 0.33 -7.12 -12.01
CA GLN A 7 -0.31 -8.06 -11.09
C GLN A 7 -1.46 -7.40 -10.32
N HIS A 8 -2.34 -8.25 -9.78
CA HIS A 8 -3.36 -7.83 -8.83
C HIS A 8 -2.89 -8.04 -7.40
N LEU A 9 -3.07 -7.01 -6.58
CA LEU A 9 -2.97 -7.10 -5.12
C LEU A 9 -4.36 -6.92 -4.55
N GLY A 10 -5.06 -8.03 -4.30
CA GLY A 10 -6.49 -7.99 -4.02
C GLY A 10 -7.25 -7.35 -5.19
N ARG A 11 -7.97 -6.25 -4.94
CA ARG A 11 -8.73 -5.52 -5.97
C ARG A 11 -7.91 -4.52 -6.78
N TYR A 12 -6.64 -4.31 -6.45
CA TYR A 12 -5.82 -3.27 -7.08
C TYR A 12 -4.98 -3.87 -8.20
N LEU A 13 -5.17 -3.37 -9.43
CA LEU A 13 -4.28 -3.67 -10.55
C LEU A 13 -3.09 -2.72 -10.51
N VAL A 14 -1.89 -3.26 -10.28
CA VAL A 14 -0.66 -2.48 -10.18
C VAL A 14 -0.18 -2.07 -11.57
N GLN A 15 -0.01 -0.77 -11.82
CA GLN A 15 0.32 -0.22 -13.14
C GLN A 15 1.80 0.14 -13.29
N GLU A 16 2.39 0.83 -12.31
CA GLU A 16 3.81 1.21 -12.34
C GLU A 16 4.34 1.58 -10.96
N GLU A 17 5.65 1.47 -10.73
CA GLU A 17 6.31 1.98 -9.52
C GLU A 17 6.48 3.50 -9.64
N ILE A 18 5.91 4.27 -8.71
CA ILE A 18 5.98 5.74 -8.69
C ILE A 18 6.89 6.28 -7.57
N GLY A 19 7.35 5.41 -6.67
CA GLY A 19 8.24 5.80 -5.60
C GLY A 19 8.80 4.61 -4.84
N ARG A 20 9.97 4.83 -4.22
CA ARG A 20 10.65 3.83 -3.40
C ARG A 20 11.28 4.50 -2.19
N GLY A 21 11.08 3.90 -1.02
CA GLY A 21 11.78 4.27 0.21
C GLY A 21 12.38 3.05 0.89
N GLY A 22 12.99 3.24 2.07
CA GLY A 22 13.63 2.16 2.82
C GLY A 22 12.65 1.07 3.27
N MET A 23 11.42 1.44 3.61
CA MET A 23 10.43 0.49 4.16
C MET A 23 9.45 -0.07 3.13
N ALA A 24 9.20 0.66 2.04
CA ALA A 24 8.08 0.39 1.14
C ALA A 24 8.37 0.84 -0.29
N ARG A 25 7.60 0.26 -1.21
CA ARG A 25 7.46 0.75 -2.58
C ARG A 25 6.08 1.34 -2.75
N VAL A 26 5.95 2.37 -3.57
CA VAL A 26 4.69 3.01 -3.89
C VAL A 26 4.42 2.81 -5.37
N TYR A 27 3.24 2.30 -5.69
CA TYR A 27 2.82 2.06 -7.05
C TYR A 27 1.61 2.91 -7.41
N ARG A 28 1.50 3.33 -8.67
CA ARG A 28 0.20 3.70 -9.22
C ARG A 28 -0.58 2.42 -9.45
N ALA A 29 -1.81 2.38 -8.96
CA ALA A 29 -2.69 1.23 -9.16
C ALA A 29 -4.12 1.68 -9.49
N LEU A 30 -4.85 0.83 -10.20
CA LEU A 30 -6.28 0.99 -10.42
C LEU A 30 -7.04 0.16 -9.38
N ASP A 31 -7.85 0.82 -8.55
CA ASP A 31 -8.90 0.15 -7.80
C ASP A 31 -9.96 -0.34 -8.79
N THR A 32 -10.00 -1.63 -9.07
CA THR A 32 -10.87 -2.22 -10.09
C THR A 32 -12.36 -2.20 -9.69
N GLN A 33 -12.65 -2.09 -8.39
CA GLN A 33 -14.03 -2.04 -7.89
C GLN A 33 -14.58 -0.61 -7.93
N LEU A 34 -13.79 0.35 -7.43
CA LEU A 34 -14.20 1.76 -7.37
C LEU A 34 -13.81 2.55 -8.62
N LYS A 35 -13.13 1.93 -9.58
CA LYS A 35 -12.70 2.50 -10.87
C LYS A 35 -11.93 3.81 -10.73
N ARG A 36 -10.99 3.86 -9.78
CA ARG A 36 -10.17 5.04 -9.51
C ARG A 36 -8.70 4.70 -9.41
N THR A 37 -7.86 5.68 -9.74
CA THR A 37 -6.40 5.55 -9.56
C THR A 37 -6.04 5.86 -8.11
N VAL A 38 -5.19 5.03 -7.51
CA VAL A 38 -4.69 5.17 -6.14
C VAL A 38 -3.17 5.06 -6.10
N ALA A 39 -2.57 5.59 -5.04
CA ALA A 39 -1.17 5.33 -4.70
C ALA A 39 -1.13 4.15 -3.72
N LEU A 40 -0.69 2.98 -4.20
CA LEU A 40 -0.63 1.75 -3.42
C LEU A 40 0.76 1.61 -2.79
N LYS A 41 0.88 1.93 -1.49
CA LYS A 41 2.10 1.75 -0.71
C LYS A 41 2.17 0.31 -0.21
N VAL A 42 3.15 -0.45 -0.67
CA VAL A 42 3.35 -1.87 -0.34
C VAL A 42 4.61 -2.03 0.50
N LEU A 43 4.47 -2.69 1.65
CA LEU A 43 5.60 -3.00 2.54
C LEU A 43 6.59 -3.92 1.83
N ALA A 44 7.89 -3.64 1.95
CA ALA A 44 8.91 -4.49 1.34
C ALA A 44 8.85 -5.91 1.93
N PRO A 45 8.89 -6.99 1.11
CA PRO A 45 8.75 -8.37 1.61
C PRO A 45 9.78 -8.75 2.68
N GLN A 46 10.98 -8.19 2.58
CA GLN A 46 12.09 -8.39 3.52
C GLN A 46 11.81 -7.81 4.91
N LEU A 47 10.91 -6.84 5.03
CA LEU A 47 10.51 -6.22 6.28
C LEU A 47 9.18 -6.76 6.79
N ALA A 48 8.41 -7.45 5.94
CA ALA A 48 7.16 -8.09 6.34
C ALA A 48 7.38 -9.29 7.28
N VAL A 49 8.58 -9.86 7.30
CA VAL A 49 8.97 -10.95 8.21
C VAL A 49 9.36 -10.44 9.61
N ASP A 50 9.63 -9.14 9.74
CA ASP A 50 9.91 -8.52 11.02
C ASP A 50 8.60 -7.98 11.64
N PRO A 51 8.14 -8.56 12.76
CA PRO A 51 6.89 -8.15 13.40
C PRO A 51 6.86 -6.66 13.78
N GLU A 52 8.01 -6.06 14.11
CA GLU A 52 8.08 -4.66 14.53
C GLU A 52 7.72 -3.72 13.37
N PHE A 53 8.32 -3.94 12.20
CA PHE A 53 8.02 -3.15 11.00
C PHE A 53 6.58 -3.35 10.55
N ALA A 54 6.10 -4.59 10.58
CA ALA A 54 4.76 -4.93 10.15
C ALA A 54 3.71 -4.28 11.07
N GLN A 55 3.93 -4.31 12.38
CA GLN A 55 3.06 -3.67 13.38
C GLN A 55 3.12 -2.15 13.31
N ARG A 56 4.31 -1.57 13.09
CA ARG A 56 4.45 -0.12 12.87
C ARG A 56 3.72 0.35 11.61
N PHE A 57 3.83 -0.40 10.51
CA PHE A 57 3.16 -0.09 9.26
C PHE A 57 1.63 -0.03 9.43
N GLU A 58 1.05 -1.02 10.12
CA GLU A 58 -0.39 -1.05 10.42
C GLU A 58 -0.80 0.10 11.35
N ARG A 59 0.00 0.37 12.39
CA ARG A 59 -0.30 1.42 13.35
C ARG A 59 -0.30 2.81 12.69
N GLU A 60 0.69 3.11 11.86
CA GLU A 60 0.74 4.35 11.08
C GLU A 60 -0.47 4.47 10.16
N ALA A 61 -0.87 3.37 9.51
CA ALA A 61 -2.03 3.35 8.63
C ALA A 61 -3.34 3.66 9.37
N VAL A 62 -3.58 3.02 10.52
CA VAL A 62 -4.78 3.25 11.35
C VAL A 62 -4.82 4.68 11.88
N THR A 63 -3.70 5.21 12.37
CA THR A 63 -3.65 6.60 12.86
C THR A 63 -3.94 7.58 11.74
N ALA A 64 -3.33 7.41 10.56
CA ALA A 64 -3.54 8.31 9.43
C ALA A 64 -4.93 8.16 8.79
N ALA A 65 -5.53 6.96 8.78
CA ALA A 65 -6.87 6.72 8.22
C ALA A 65 -7.99 7.44 8.99
N ASN A 66 -7.75 7.79 10.26
CA ASN A 66 -8.68 8.57 11.07
C ASN A 66 -8.61 10.08 10.79
N LEU A 67 -7.62 10.55 10.01
CA LEU A 67 -7.48 11.96 9.67
C LEU A 67 -8.30 12.29 8.42
N ARG A 68 -9.20 13.27 8.54
CA ARG A 68 -10.00 13.80 7.42
C ARG A 68 -9.80 15.30 7.31
N HIS A 69 -9.01 15.72 6.34
CA HIS A 69 -8.73 17.13 6.09
C HIS A 69 -8.25 17.36 4.65
N ALA A 70 -8.58 18.51 4.04
CA ALA A 70 -8.22 18.80 2.65
C ALA A 70 -6.70 18.79 2.39
N ASN A 71 -5.89 19.06 3.41
CA ASN A 71 -4.43 19.07 3.34
C ASN A 71 -3.76 17.77 3.82
N ILE A 72 -4.54 16.70 4.05
CA ILE A 72 -4.03 15.40 4.49
C ILE A 72 -4.49 14.35 3.48
N VAL A 73 -3.53 13.57 2.97
CA VAL A 73 -3.84 12.47 2.05
C VAL A 73 -4.74 11.46 2.77
N THR A 74 -5.87 11.14 2.15
CA THR A 74 -6.82 10.17 2.69
C THR A 74 -6.33 8.77 2.40
N ILE A 75 -6.28 7.93 3.45
CA ILE A 75 -6.13 6.48 3.30
C ILE A 75 -7.51 5.90 3.04
N TYR A 76 -7.62 5.16 1.94
CA TYR A 76 -8.84 4.50 1.52
C TYR A 76 -8.94 3.06 2.00
N ASP A 77 -7.81 2.37 2.12
CA ASP A 77 -7.78 0.96 2.45
C ASP A 77 -6.46 0.55 3.09
N VAL A 78 -6.52 -0.44 3.96
CA VAL A 78 -5.36 -1.11 4.56
C VAL A 78 -5.64 -2.60 4.51
N GLY A 79 -4.73 -3.37 3.91
CA GLY A 79 -4.99 -4.79 3.71
C GLY A 79 -3.73 -5.59 3.43
N GLY A 80 -3.95 -6.86 3.12
CA GLY A 80 -2.89 -7.77 2.74
C GLY A 80 -3.31 -8.79 1.69
N HIS A 81 -2.37 -9.19 0.84
CA HIS A 81 -2.58 -10.19 -0.21
C HIS A 81 -1.24 -10.86 -0.55
N ASN A 82 -1.24 -12.19 -0.73
CA ASN A 82 -0.04 -12.99 -1.04
C ASN A 82 1.16 -12.67 -0.12
N ASN A 83 0.90 -12.58 1.20
CA ASN A 83 1.90 -12.27 2.22
C ASN A 83 2.52 -10.85 2.13
N LEU A 84 1.94 -9.96 1.32
CA LEU A 84 2.30 -8.55 1.24
C LEU A 84 1.25 -7.72 1.98
N ARG A 85 1.68 -6.67 2.67
CA ARG A 85 0.80 -5.67 3.28
C ARG A 85 0.81 -4.38 2.45
N TYR A 86 -0.35 -3.73 2.36
CA TYR A 86 -0.51 -2.52 1.57
C TYR A 86 -1.41 -1.48 2.24
N ILE A 87 -1.24 -0.22 1.82
CA ILE A 87 -2.09 0.92 2.13
C ILE A 87 -2.43 1.59 0.79
N ALA A 88 -3.70 1.89 0.55
CA ALA A 88 -4.19 2.57 -0.66
C ALA A 88 -4.89 3.89 -0.31
#